data_AF-A0A838HCX3-F1
#
_entry.id   AF-A0A838HCX3-F1
#
_cell.length_a   1.000
_cell.length_b   1.000
_cell.length_c   1.000
_cell.angle_alpha   90.00
_cell.angle_beta   90.00
_cell.angle_gamma   90.00
#
_symmetry.space_group_name_H-M   'P 1'
#
loop_
_entity.id
_entity.type
_entity.pdbx_description
1 polymer ?
#
loop_
_entity_poly.entity_id
_entity_poly.type
_entity_poly.pdbx_seq_one_letter_code
_entity_poly.pdbx_strand_id
1 'polypeptide(L)'
;MKRPLQVITSERYDDLLAMLVSDQVASKLAAKDPTLWGPDAESEASVRLAWVDLPRSSRPLLAEIDALRAQLWSEGVDRVVLCGMGGSSLAPEVISRTYDVPLEILDSTNPHVIARALGGDLTRTVVVVSSKSGGTLETDSQRRALMSAFSEAGIDPASRVVAVTDPGSALETLATDGGYRKVFSADPHVGGRYS
;
A
#
# COMPACT_ATOMS: atom_id res chain seq x y z
N MET A 1 -30.04 -6.04 -3.52
CA MET A 1 -30.62 -6.20 -4.87
C MET A 1 -29.54 -5.85 -5.89
N LYS A 2 -28.91 -6.84 -6.55
CA LYS A 2 -27.89 -6.57 -7.59
C LYS A 2 -28.61 -5.97 -8.79
N ARG A 3 -28.29 -4.72 -9.17
CA ARG A 3 -28.81 -4.15 -10.43
C ARG A 3 -28.34 -5.06 -11.58
N PRO A 4 -29.23 -5.50 -12.47
CA PRO A 4 -28.80 -6.29 -13.62
C PRO A 4 -27.82 -5.46 -14.45
N LEU A 5 -26.67 -6.04 -14.79
CA LEU A 5 -25.73 -5.47 -15.76
C LEU A 5 -26.46 -5.37 -17.10
N GLN A 6 -26.87 -4.17 -17.47
CA GLN A 6 -27.43 -3.93 -18.80
C GLN A 6 -26.29 -3.94 -19.81
N VAL A 7 -26.36 -4.86 -20.77
CA VAL A 7 -25.46 -4.85 -21.93
C VAL A 7 -25.75 -3.56 -22.70
N ILE A 8 -24.72 -2.71 -22.81
CA ILE A 8 -24.80 -1.47 -23.59
C ILE A 8 -24.88 -1.90 -25.07
N THR A 9 -25.96 -1.53 -25.76
CA THR A 9 -26.08 -1.71 -27.22
C THR A 9 -25.06 -0.80 -27.92
N SER A 10 -24.66 -1.12 -29.16
CA SER A 10 -23.67 -0.31 -29.90
C SER A 10 -24.08 1.16 -30.04
N GLU A 11 -25.35 1.43 -30.32
CA GLU A 11 -25.91 2.79 -30.41
C GLU A 11 -25.76 3.57 -29.09
N ARG A 12 -26.06 2.92 -27.97
CA ARG A 12 -25.89 3.52 -26.63
C ARG A 12 -24.42 3.69 -26.24
N TYR A 13 -23.52 2.88 -26.80
CA TYR A 13 -22.08 3.04 -26.62
C TYR A 13 -21.56 4.27 -27.35
N ASP A 14 -21.96 4.47 -28.61
CA ASP A 14 -21.52 5.60 -29.42
C ASP A 14 -22.01 6.93 -28.83
N ASP A 15 -23.26 7.00 -28.36
CA ASP A 15 -23.79 8.17 -27.68
C ASP A 15 -23.04 8.47 -26.37
N LEU A 16 -22.78 7.45 -25.56
CA LEU A 16 -22.02 7.60 -24.32
C LEU A 16 -20.59 8.06 -24.59
N LEU A 17 -19.94 7.49 -25.61
CA LEU A 17 -18.60 7.88 -26.02
C LEU A 17 -18.56 9.33 -26.50
N ALA A 18 -19.52 9.74 -27.34
CA ALA A 18 -19.63 11.12 -27.83
C ALA A 18 -19.81 12.11 -26.66
N MET A 19 -20.64 11.76 -25.67
CA MET A 19 -20.81 12.55 -24.45
C MET A 19 -19.51 12.66 -23.65
N LEU A 20 -18.82 11.54 -23.37
CA LEU A 20 -17.55 11.55 -22.61
C LEU A 20 -16.45 12.35 -23.32
N VAL A 21 -16.42 12.33 -24.66
CA VAL A 21 -15.50 13.12 -25.48
C VAL A 21 -15.86 14.60 -25.42
N SER A 22 -17.15 14.95 -25.61
CA SER A 22 -17.66 16.32 -25.51
C SER A 22 -17.37 16.93 -24.14
N ASP A 23 -17.58 16.16 -23.08
CA ASP A 23 -17.34 16.57 -21.69
C ASP A 23 -15.85 16.55 -21.29
N GLN A 24 -14.98 16.13 -22.22
CA GLN A 24 -13.54 16.07 -22.06
C GLN A 24 -13.08 15.21 -20.86
N VAL A 25 -13.83 14.16 -20.52
CA VAL A 25 -13.62 13.37 -19.29
C VAL A 25 -12.18 12.86 -19.19
N ALA A 26 -11.65 12.27 -20.26
CA ALA A 26 -10.28 11.76 -20.27
C ALA A 26 -9.23 12.86 -20.10
N SER A 27 -9.40 13.99 -20.79
CA SER A 27 -8.48 15.14 -20.71
C SER A 27 -8.50 15.79 -19.33
N LYS A 28 -9.69 15.99 -18.76
CA LYS A 28 -9.89 16.51 -17.40
C LYS A 28 -9.31 15.58 -16.35
N LEU A 29 -9.53 14.28 -16.48
CA LEU A 29 -8.93 13.28 -15.60
C LEU A 29 -7.40 13.33 -15.67
N ALA A 30 -6.82 13.33 -16.87
CA ALA A 30 -5.38 13.41 -17.08
C ALA A 30 -4.79 14.73 -16.57
N ALA A 31 -5.53 15.83 -16.66
CA ALA A 31 -5.16 17.13 -16.11
C ALA A 31 -5.40 17.26 -14.60
N LYS A 32 -5.97 16.23 -13.96
CA LYS A 32 -6.40 16.24 -12.55
C LYS A 32 -7.34 17.41 -12.23
N ASP A 33 -8.24 17.72 -13.17
CA ASP A 33 -9.27 18.75 -13.02
C ASP A 33 -10.27 18.31 -11.93
N PRO A 34 -10.36 19.02 -10.79
CA PRO A 34 -11.19 18.61 -9.67
C PRO A 34 -12.69 18.76 -9.95
N THR A 35 -13.08 19.53 -10.97
CA THR A 35 -14.48 19.77 -11.33
C THR A 35 -15.15 18.57 -11.98
N LEU A 36 -14.37 17.56 -12.40
CA LEU A 36 -14.83 16.40 -13.16
C LEU A 36 -15.93 15.58 -12.44
N TRP A 37 -15.90 15.56 -11.11
CA TRP A 37 -16.85 14.78 -10.29
C TRP A 37 -18.02 15.61 -9.75
N GLY A 38 -18.14 16.86 -10.18
CA GLY A 38 -19.17 17.79 -9.71
C GLY A 38 -18.80 18.51 -8.41
N PRO A 39 -19.60 19.53 -8.03
CA PRO A 39 -19.25 20.47 -6.96
C PRO A 39 -19.09 19.82 -5.58
N ASP A 40 -19.88 18.78 -5.29
CA ASP A 40 -19.83 18.09 -3.98
C ASP A 40 -18.50 17.34 -3.76
N ALA A 41 -17.85 16.91 -4.84
CA ALA A 41 -16.61 16.13 -4.80
C ALA A 41 -15.36 16.98 -5.06
N GLU A 42 -15.52 18.22 -5.55
CA GLU A 42 -14.42 19.07 -6.01
C GLU A 42 -13.37 19.33 -4.92
N SER A 43 -13.83 19.55 -3.68
CA SER A 43 -12.93 19.75 -2.53
C SER A 43 -12.01 18.54 -2.29
N GLU A 44 -12.56 17.32 -2.26
CA GLU A 44 -11.73 16.10 -2.11
C GLU A 44 -10.88 15.85 -3.36
N ALA A 45 -11.45 16.01 -4.55
CA ALA A 45 -10.76 15.83 -5.81
C ALA A 45 -9.53 16.75 -5.94
N SER A 46 -9.62 17.99 -5.46
CA SER A 46 -8.50 18.95 -5.50
C SER A 46 -7.23 18.46 -4.81
N VAL A 47 -7.34 17.51 -3.86
CA VAL A 47 -6.21 16.97 -3.08
C VAL A 47 -6.01 15.45 -3.20
N ARG A 48 -6.83 14.74 -3.98
CA ARG A 48 -6.83 13.26 -4.06
C ARG A 48 -6.56 12.66 -5.44
N LEU A 49 -6.09 13.44 -6.41
CA LEU A 49 -5.91 12.98 -7.80
C LEU A 49 -4.49 12.60 -8.20
N ALA A 50 -3.55 12.55 -7.25
CA ALA A 50 -2.19 12.15 -7.55
C ALA A 50 -2.08 10.69 -8.06
N TRP A 51 -3.09 9.85 -7.82
CA TRP A 51 -3.14 8.49 -8.35
C TRP A 51 -3.13 8.42 -9.89
N VAL A 52 -3.54 9.50 -10.58
CA VAL A 52 -3.53 9.57 -12.05
C VAL A 52 -2.10 9.44 -12.59
N ASP A 53 -1.12 10.00 -11.89
CA ASP A 53 0.28 10.01 -12.32
C ASP A 53 1.12 8.85 -11.74
N LEU A 54 0.57 8.11 -10.76
CA LEU A 54 1.28 7.03 -10.05
C LEU A 54 2.01 6.03 -10.94
N PRO A 55 1.43 5.53 -12.05
CA PRO A 55 2.13 4.59 -12.93
C PRO A 55 3.43 5.14 -13.55
N ARG A 56 3.61 6.47 -13.55
CA ARG A 56 4.83 7.15 -14.01
C ARG A 56 5.68 7.61 -12.84
N SER A 57 5.09 8.28 -11.84
CA SER A 57 5.84 8.84 -10.70
C SER A 57 6.44 7.78 -9.79
N SER A 58 5.87 6.57 -9.73
CA SER A 58 6.39 5.46 -8.92
C SER A 58 7.52 4.68 -9.61
N ARG A 59 7.79 4.89 -10.90
CA ARG A 59 8.82 4.12 -11.64
C ARG A 59 10.21 4.12 -10.99
N PRO A 60 10.71 5.23 -10.42
CA PRO A 60 12.01 5.22 -9.74
C PRO A 60 12.07 4.26 -8.56
N LEU A 61 10.94 4.00 -7.88
CA LEU A 61 10.87 3.08 -6.73
C LEU A 61 11.24 1.64 -7.11
N LEU A 62 11.04 1.24 -8.37
CA LEU A 62 11.36 -0.13 -8.81
C LEU A 62 12.82 -0.47 -8.57
N ALA A 63 13.74 0.45 -8.89
CA ALA A 63 15.17 0.22 -8.67
C ALA A 63 15.52 0.12 -7.18
N GLU A 64 14.86 0.91 -6.33
CA GLU A 64 15.06 0.87 -4.88
C GLU A 64 14.51 -0.42 -4.26
N ILE A 65 13.34 -0.88 -4.71
CA ILE A 65 12.71 -2.13 -4.28
C ILE A 65 13.55 -3.33 -4.72
N ASP A 66 14.01 -3.35 -5.98
CA ASP A 66 14.87 -4.42 -6.49
C ASP A 66 16.19 -4.50 -5.72
N ALA A 67 16.82 -3.35 -5.42
CA ALA A 67 18.03 -3.30 -4.62
C ALA A 67 17.81 -3.82 -3.20
N LEU A 68 16.74 -3.38 -2.53
CA LEU A 68 16.39 -3.86 -1.18
C LEU A 68 16.12 -5.36 -1.18
N ARG A 69 15.35 -5.86 -2.14
CA ARG A 69 15.05 -7.28 -2.29
C ARG A 69 16.32 -8.09 -2.49
N ALA A 70 17.21 -7.66 -3.37
CA ALA A 70 18.48 -8.36 -3.62
C ALA A 70 19.34 -8.45 -2.35
N GLN A 71 19.40 -7.38 -1.56
CA GLN A 71 20.11 -7.37 -0.28
C GLN A 71 19.50 -8.38 0.70
N LEU A 72 18.19 -8.30 0.95
CA LEU A 72 17.47 -9.22 1.84
C LEU A 72 17.65 -10.68 1.42
N TRP A 73 17.53 -10.97 0.12
CA TRP A 73 17.70 -12.31 -0.41
C TRP A 73 19.13 -12.84 -0.23
N SER A 74 20.15 -11.98 -0.40
CA SER A 74 21.54 -12.36 -0.14
C SER A 74 21.81 -12.70 1.33
N GLU A 75 20.98 -12.18 2.23
CA GLU A 75 21.00 -12.44 3.67
C GLU A 75 20.10 -13.64 4.06
N GLY A 76 19.47 -14.32 3.09
CA GLY A 76 18.53 -15.42 3.33
C GLY A 76 17.14 -14.96 3.79
N VAL A 77 16.81 -13.68 3.64
CA VAL A 77 15.55 -13.07 4.06
C VAL A 77 14.59 -12.99 2.89
N ASP A 78 13.67 -13.95 2.80
CA ASP A 78 12.77 -14.13 1.66
C ASP A 78 11.29 -14.29 2.05
N ARG A 79 10.96 -14.39 3.34
CA ARG A 79 9.57 -14.35 3.84
C ARG A 79 9.17 -12.91 4.15
N VAL A 80 8.05 -12.47 3.58
CA VAL A 80 7.50 -11.12 3.80
C VAL A 80 6.21 -11.20 4.60
N VAL A 81 6.16 -10.48 5.73
CA VAL A 81 4.94 -10.23 6.51
C VAL A 81 4.55 -8.77 6.36
N LEU A 82 3.35 -8.49 5.88
CA LEU A 82 2.81 -7.14 5.71
C LEU A 82 1.85 -6.80 6.84
N CYS A 83 2.23 -5.85 7.69
CA CYS A 83 1.36 -5.25 8.70
C CYS A 83 0.69 -4.01 8.12
N GLY A 84 -0.62 -4.05 7.95
CA GLY A 84 -1.38 -2.95 7.37
C GLY A 84 -2.87 -3.22 7.39
N MET A 85 -3.68 -2.17 7.49
CA MET A 85 -5.14 -2.29 7.53
C MET A 85 -5.77 -1.69 6.26
N GLY A 86 -6.82 -2.35 5.75
CA GLY A 86 -7.64 -1.83 4.66
C GLY A 86 -6.86 -1.68 3.35
N GLY A 87 -6.74 -0.45 2.84
CA GLY A 87 -6.03 -0.18 1.57
C GLY A 87 -4.57 -0.67 1.59
N SER A 88 -3.93 -0.60 2.76
CA SER A 88 -2.55 -1.04 2.96
C SER A 88 -2.33 -2.56 2.93
N SER A 89 -3.39 -3.38 2.89
CA SER A 89 -3.29 -4.85 2.82
C SER A 89 -3.99 -5.45 1.59
N LEU A 90 -5.15 -4.91 1.20
CA LEU A 90 -6.02 -5.53 0.20
C LEU A 90 -5.42 -5.57 -1.22
N ALA A 91 -4.81 -4.49 -1.69
CA ALA A 91 -4.20 -4.47 -3.02
C ALA A 91 -2.97 -5.41 -3.09
N PRO A 92 -2.02 -5.38 -2.14
CA PRO A 92 -0.95 -6.38 -2.06
C PRO A 92 -1.45 -7.82 -1.98
N GLU A 93 -2.52 -8.09 -1.22
CA GLU A 93 -3.13 -9.42 -1.11
C GLU A 93 -3.68 -9.92 -2.46
N VAL A 94 -4.39 -9.07 -3.20
CA VAL A 94 -4.92 -9.42 -4.52
C VAL A 94 -3.79 -9.65 -5.53
N ILE A 95 -2.79 -8.77 -5.57
CA ILE A 95 -1.65 -8.87 -6.49
C ILE A 95 -0.85 -10.13 -6.22
N SER A 96 -0.47 -10.37 -4.95
CA SER A 96 0.32 -11.54 -4.56
C SER A 96 -0.39 -12.86 -4.90
N ARG A 97 -1.69 -12.97 -4.61
CA ARG A 97 -2.50 -14.14 -5.01
C ARG A 97 -2.62 -14.31 -6.51
N THR A 98 -2.72 -13.22 -7.26
CA THR A 98 -2.84 -13.26 -8.73
C THR A 98 -1.57 -13.82 -9.38
N TYR A 99 -0.40 -13.48 -8.82
CA TYR A 99 0.91 -13.90 -9.35
C TYR A 99 1.52 -15.10 -8.61
N ASP A 100 0.78 -15.74 -7.70
CA ASP A 100 1.25 -16.85 -6.85
C ASP A 100 2.56 -16.54 -6.11
N VAL A 101 2.66 -15.30 -5.60
CA VAL A 101 3.81 -14.83 -4.82
C VAL A 101 3.47 -14.95 -3.33
N PRO A 102 4.28 -15.64 -2.51
CA PRO A 102 4.04 -15.72 -1.08
C PRO A 102 4.10 -14.35 -0.40
N LEU A 103 3.00 -13.95 0.22
CA LEU A 103 2.89 -12.76 1.06
C LEU A 103 1.99 -13.08 2.24
N GLU A 104 2.50 -12.87 3.45
CA GLU A 104 1.68 -13.02 4.65
C GLU A 104 1.08 -11.69 5.05
N ILE A 105 -0.25 -11.60 5.00
CA ILE A 105 -1.00 -10.42 5.41
C ILE A 105 -1.30 -10.52 6.91
N LEU A 106 -0.90 -9.50 7.66
CA LEU A 106 -1.25 -9.32 9.06
C LEU A 106 -2.07 -8.03 9.20
N ASP A 107 -3.39 -8.17 9.02
CA ASP A 107 -4.39 -7.10 9.07
C ASP A 107 -5.46 -7.36 10.16
N SER A 108 -5.11 -8.17 11.16
CA SER A 108 -6.00 -8.57 12.24
C SER A 108 -5.36 -8.33 13.60
N THR A 109 -6.20 -8.04 14.59
CA THR A 109 -5.85 -8.02 16.02
C THR A 109 -6.16 -9.35 16.72
N ASN A 110 -6.65 -10.35 15.99
CA ASN A 110 -6.92 -11.67 16.57
C ASN A 110 -5.60 -12.34 16.99
N PRO A 111 -5.44 -12.74 18.26
CA PRO A 111 -4.20 -13.31 18.77
C PRO A 111 -3.76 -14.58 18.04
N HIS A 112 -4.69 -15.37 17.49
CA HIS A 112 -4.36 -16.56 16.72
C HIS A 112 -3.76 -16.23 15.35
N VAL A 113 -4.17 -15.12 14.74
CA VAL A 113 -3.60 -14.64 13.46
C VAL A 113 -2.20 -14.09 13.73
N ILE A 114 -2.05 -13.29 14.79
CA ILE A 114 -0.75 -12.76 15.21
C ILE A 114 0.21 -13.91 15.54
N ALA A 115 -0.21 -14.89 16.34
CA ALA A 115 0.63 -16.04 16.72
C ALA A 115 1.11 -16.83 15.51
N ARG A 116 0.30 -16.95 14.44
CA ARG A 116 0.70 -17.59 13.19
C ARG A 116 1.82 -16.83 12.49
N ALA A 117 1.70 -15.50 12.41
CA ALA A 117 2.71 -14.65 11.82
C ALA A 117 4.04 -14.71 12.58
N LEU A 118 3.96 -14.74 13.91
CA LEU A 118 5.12 -14.89 14.81
C LEU A 118 5.74 -16.29 14.77
N GLY A 119 4.94 -17.34 14.51
CA GLY A 119 5.39 -18.73 14.49
C GLY A 119 6.11 -19.16 13.21
N GLY A 120 6.24 -18.27 12.22
CA GLY A 120 7.06 -18.52 11.03
C GLY A 120 8.57 -18.46 11.33
N ASP A 121 9.39 -18.77 10.31
CA ASP A 121 10.84 -18.66 10.43
C ASP A 121 11.29 -17.19 10.44
N LEU A 122 11.53 -16.66 11.64
CA LEU A 122 11.93 -15.26 11.85
C LEU A 122 13.29 -14.95 11.21
N THR A 123 14.20 -15.93 11.10
CA THR A 123 15.53 -15.71 10.50
C THR A 123 15.43 -15.37 9.00
N ARG A 124 14.39 -15.86 8.34
CA ARG A 124 14.07 -15.59 6.93
C ARG A 124 13.08 -14.45 6.74
N THR A 125 12.59 -13.83 7.81
CA THR A 125 11.47 -12.88 7.74
C THR A 125 11.92 -11.42 7.68
N VAL A 126 11.27 -10.64 6.81
CA VAL A 126 11.19 -9.17 6.85
C VAL A 126 9.74 -8.75 7.07
N VAL A 127 9.55 -7.67 7.81
CA VAL A 127 8.24 -7.07 8.09
C VAL A 127 8.10 -5.75 7.35
N VAL A 128 7.05 -5.62 6.56
CA VAL A 128 6.64 -4.35 5.94
C VAL A 128 5.53 -3.77 6.80
N VAL A 129 5.76 -2.59 7.39
CA VAL A 129 4.77 -1.86 8.17
C VAL A 129 4.21 -0.74 7.31
N SER A 130 2.96 -0.87 6.87
CA SER A 130 2.29 0.08 5.99
C SER A 130 1.15 0.78 6.73
N SER A 131 1.34 2.08 7.00
CA SER A 131 0.32 2.94 7.59
C SER A 131 0.55 4.37 7.15
N LYS A 132 -0.35 4.92 6.35
CA LYS A 132 -0.25 6.30 5.83
C LYS A 132 -0.10 7.35 6.95
N SER A 133 -0.95 7.27 7.97
CA SER A 133 -0.90 8.18 9.13
C SER A 133 0.25 7.87 10.08
N GLY A 134 0.81 6.66 10.03
CA GLY A 134 1.75 6.13 11.00
C GLY A 134 1.16 5.92 12.41
N GLY A 135 -0.16 6.12 12.58
CA GLY A 135 -0.84 6.10 13.88
C GLY A 135 -1.91 5.02 14.02
N THR A 136 -2.06 4.13 13.04
CA THR A 136 -3.03 3.02 13.09
C THR A 136 -2.65 2.07 14.24
N LEU A 137 -3.49 2.00 15.27
CA LEU A 137 -3.19 1.27 16.51
C LEU A 137 -2.96 -0.22 16.26
N GLU A 138 -3.76 -0.83 15.40
CA GLU A 138 -3.65 -2.24 15.01
C GLU A 138 -2.29 -2.52 14.37
N THR A 139 -1.90 -1.69 13.40
CA THR A 139 -0.62 -1.80 12.69
C THR A 139 0.58 -1.57 13.61
N ASP A 140 0.49 -0.59 14.51
CA ASP A 140 1.54 -0.34 15.51
C ASP A 140 1.67 -1.51 16.49
N SER A 141 0.56 -2.10 16.92
CA SER A 141 0.56 -3.27 17.80
C SER A 141 1.22 -4.48 17.14
N GLN A 142 0.93 -4.73 15.87
CA GLN A 142 1.55 -5.80 15.09
C GLN A 142 3.06 -5.59 14.92
N ARG A 143 3.48 -4.35 14.59
CA ARG A 143 4.90 -3.96 14.51
C ARG A 143 5.63 -4.27 15.82
N ARG A 144 5.09 -3.83 16.96
CA ARG A 144 5.70 -4.07 18.28
C ARG A 144 5.83 -5.55 18.59
N ALA A 145 4.80 -6.35 18.29
CA ALA A 145 4.82 -7.79 18.51
C ALA A 145 5.95 -8.48 17.70
N LEU A 146 6.07 -8.16 16.42
CA LEU A 146 7.13 -8.73 15.56
C LEU A 146 8.53 -8.24 15.96
N MET A 147 8.68 -6.97 16.35
CA MET A 147 9.96 -6.48 16.85
C MET A 147 10.39 -7.16 18.16
N SER A 148 9.45 -7.44 19.07
CA SER A 148 9.72 -8.21 20.28
C SER A 148 10.20 -9.61 19.92
N ALA A 149 9.49 -10.29 19.01
CA ALA A 149 9.85 -11.64 18.58
C ALA A 149 11.21 -11.71 17.88
N PHE A 150 11.58 -10.72 17.06
CA PHE A 150 12.94 -10.64 16.49
C PHE A 150 13.99 -10.51 17.60
N SER A 151 13.77 -9.61 18.56
CA SER A 151 14.69 -9.41 19.70
C SER A 151 14.87 -10.69 20.52
N GLU A 152 13.77 -11.38 20.83
CA GLU A 152 13.76 -12.65 21.57
C GLU A 152 14.47 -13.78 20.80
N ALA A 153 14.43 -13.74 19.47
CA ALA A 153 15.17 -14.65 18.59
C ALA A 153 16.64 -14.25 18.39
N GLY A 154 17.12 -13.17 19.02
CA GLY A 154 18.49 -12.67 18.86
C GLY A 154 18.75 -11.99 17.51
N ILE A 155 17.70 -11.54 16.82
CA ILE A 155 17.76 -10.83 15.55
C ILE A 155 17.57 -9.34 15.83
N ASP A 156 18.43 -8.48 15.27
CA ASP A 156 18.22 -7.03 15.35
C ASP A 156 16.90 -6.66 14.65
N PRO A 157 15.88 -6.16 15.37
CA PRO A 157 14.60 -5.81 14.78
C PRO A 157 14.71 -4.73 13.71
N ALA A 158 15.60 -3.75 13.88
CA ALA A 158 15.73 -2.64 12.94
C ALA A 158 16.13 -3.13 11.55
N SER A 159 17.03 -4.13 11.49
CA SER A 159 17.43 -4.80 10.25
C SER A 159 16.29 -5.53 9.52
N ARG A 160 15.17 -5.82 10.20
CA ARG A 160 14.04 -6.62 9.68
C ARG A 160 12.76 -5.83 9.42
N VAL A 161 12.78 -4.51 9.58
CA VAL A 161 11.58 -3.68 9.40
C VAL A 161 11.74 -2.70 8.24
N VAL A 162 10.76 -2.71 7.34
CA VAL A 162 10.59 -1.74 6.26
C VAL A 162 9.33 -0.94 6.53
N ALA A 163 9.41 0.38 6.52
CA ALA A 163 8.26 1.26 6.72
C ALA A 163 7.76 1.85 5.39
N VAL A 164 6.44 1.87 5.20
CA VAL A 164 5.75 2.56 4.10
C VAL A 164 4.73 3.51 4.70
N THR A 165 4.95 4.83 4.56
CA THR A 165 4.18 5.84 5.31
C THR A 165 4.25 7.22 4.64
N ASP A 166 3.39 8.17 5.02
CA ASP A 166 3.48 9.54 4.50
C ASP A 166 4.67 10.30 5.14
N PRO A 167 5.23 11.30 4.43
CA PRO A 167 6.19 12.24 4.98
C PRO A 167 5.67 12.95 6.24
N GLY A 168 6.51 13.09 7.26
CA GLY A 168 6.20 13.73 8.53
C GLY A 168 5.32 12.89 9.47
N SER A 169 5.01 11.64 9.10
CA SER A 169 4.22 10.75 9.95
C SER A 169 5.01 10.23 11.16
N ALA A 170 4.29 9.83 12.22
CA ALA A 170 4.91 9.24 13.40
C ALA A 170 5.72 7.98 13.07
N LEU A 171 5.28 7.19 12.08
CA LEU A 171 6.00 6.01 11.61
C LEU A 171 7.29 6.37 10.85
N GLU A 172 7.33 7.48 10.10
CA GLU A 172 8.56 7.93 9.43
C GLU A 172 9.62 8.32 10.46
N THR A 173 9.24 9.13 11.47
CA THR A 173 10.13 9.51 12.56
C THR A 173 10.63 8.28 13.30
N LEU A 174 9.71 7.39 13.70
CA LEU A 174 10.07 6.18 14.43
C LEU A 174 11.01 5.27 13.62
N ALA A 175 10.76 5.11 12.33
CA ALA A 175 11.58 4.28 11.45
C ALA A 175 12.96 4.88 11.22
N THR A 176 13.05 6.20 11.07
CA THR A 176 14.31 6.92 10.86
C THR A 176 15.16 6.89 12.13
N ASP A 177 14.58 7.27 13.27
CA ASP A 177 15.25 7.29 14.57
C ASP A 177 15.64 5.87 15.02
N GLY A 178 14.80 4.89 14.70
CA GLY A 178 15.01 3.48 15.00
C GLY A 178 15.94 2.75 14.02
N GLY A 179 16.47 3.43 13.00
CA GLY A 179 17.40 2.83 12.03
C GLY A 179 16.81 1.69 11.21
N TYR A 180 15.52 1.75 10.88
CA TYR A 180 14.84 0.70 10.15
C TYR A 180 15.51 0.42 8.80
N ARG A 181 15.43 -0.83 8.35
CA ARG A 181 16.09 -1.33 7.13
C ARG A 181 15.86 -0.44 5.92
N LYS A 182 14.64 0.08 5.77
CA LYS A 182 14.26 1.04 4.73
C LYS A 182 12.98 1.78 5.10
N VAL A 183 12.89 3.04 4.69
CA VAL A 183 11.66 3.83 4.68
C VAL A 183 11.32 4.18 3.24
N PHE A 184 10.07 3.94 2.83
CA PHE A 184 9.49 4.41 1.59
C PHE A 184 8.42 5.44 1.90
N SER A 185 8.64 6.68 1.44
CA SER A 185 7.67 7.76 1.59
C SER A 185 6.58 7.66 0.53
N ALA A 186 5.33 7.60 0.96
CA ALA A 186 4.15 7.62 0.09
C ALA A 186 3.84 9.06 -0.37
N ASP A 187 3.06 9.20 -1.45
CA ASP A 187 2.53 10.50 -1.86
C ASP A 187 1.31 10.86 -0.99
N PRO A 188 1.35 11.97 -0.22
CA PRO A 188 0.26 12.35 0.68
C PRO A 188 -1.07 12.61 -0.07
N HIS A 189 -1.00 13.01 -1.34
CA HIS A 189 -2.14 13.29 -2.20
C HIS A 189 -2.72 12.02 -2.86
N VAL A 190 -2.10 10.85 -2.66
CA VAL A 190 -2.68 9.56 -3.01
C VAL A 190 -3.55 9.07 -1.86
N GLY A 191 -4.83 8.79 -2.15
CA GLY A 191 -5.73 8.15 -1.19
C GLY A 191 -5.36 6.69 -0.97
N GLY A 192 -5.51 6.16 0.25
CA GLY A 192 -5.03 4.82 0.62
C GLY A 192 -5.64 3.64 -0.15
N ARG A 193 -6.71 3.84 -0.93
CA ARG A 193 -7.27 2.81 -1.82
C ARG A 193 -6.54 2.68 -3.16
N TYR A 194 -5.62 3.59 -3.44
CA TYR A 194 -4.78 3.63 -4.65
C TYR A 194 -3.28 3.47 -4.32
N SER A 195 -2.96 3.16 -3.07
CA SER A 195 -1.60 2.96 -2.57
C SER A 195 -1.24 1.49 -2.48
#